data_AF-A0A2N6GEZ1-F1
#
_entry.id   AF-A0A2N6GEZ1-F1
#
_cell.length_a   1.000
_cell.length_b   1.000
_cell.length_c   1.000
_cell.angle_alpha   90.00
_cell.angle_beta   90.00
_cell.angle_gamma   90.00
#
_symmetry.space_group_name_H-M   'P 1'
#
loop_
_entity.id
_entity.type
_entity.pdbx_description
1 polymer ?
#
loop_
_entity_poly.entity_id
_entity_poly.type
_entity_poly.pdbx_seq_one_letter_code
_entity_poly.pdbx_strand_id
1 'polypeptide(L)'
;MTALNSKTLLSILLLSGVFCQTMAAENWLYRTPLTPTPSEEDQAKDCTELEHEIRDLSPLTYSYKPVFYDDPYQGAAVLAGATVAAPALIVPVYSAYVETQERKRIYSARERISVLRQLKAEKRCFVD
;
A
#
# COMPACT_ATOMS: atom_id res chain seq x y z
N MET A 1 -10.09 -58.89 2.84
CA MET A 1 -11.34 -58.13 2.69
C MET A 1 -11.67 -57.49 4.03
N THR A 2 -11.42 -56.20 4.22
CA THR A 2 -11.91 -55.43 5.38
C THR A 2 -12.62 -54.20 4.82
N ALA A 3 -13.94 -54.18 5.01
CA ALA A 3 -14.83 -53.14 4.50
C ALA A 3 -14.63 -51.84 5.28
N LEU A 4 -14.23 -50.78 4.57
CA LEU A 4 -14.10 -49.44 5.11
C LEU A 4 -15.53 -48.87 5.34
N ASN A 5 -15.84 -48.56 6.59
CA ASN A 5 -17.19 -48.21 7.04
C ASN A 5 -17.55 -46.76 6.65
N SER A 6 -18.69 -46.57 5.98
CA SER A 6 -19.19 -45.28 5.45
C SER A 6 -19.19 -44.12 6.47
N LYS A 7 -19.34 -44.44 7.77
CA LYS A 7 -19.34 -43.43 8.84
C LYS A 7 -17.97 -42.78 9.11
N THR A 8 -16.85 -43.46 8.80
CA THR A 8 -15.51 -42.86 8.98
C THR A 8 -15.14 -41.90 7.86
N LEU A 9 -15.68 -42.07 6.66
CA LEU A 9 -15.50 -41.15 5.53
C LEU A 9 -16.18 -39.79 5.77
N LEU A 10 -17.36 -39.80 6.40
CA LEU A 10 -18.13 -38.58 6.67
C LEU A 10 -17.49 -37.69 7.74
N SER A 11 -16.79 -38.29 8.72
CA SER A 11 -16.10 -37.52 9.77
C SER A 11 -14.82 -36.84 9.26
N ILE A 12 -14.13 -37.45 8.29
CA ILE A 12 -12.89 -36.90 7.67
C ILE A 12 -13.22 -35.73 6.73
N LEU A 13 -14.37 -35.78 6.05
CA LEU A 13 -14.84 -34.70 5.17
C LEU A 13 -15.25 -33.43 5.92
N LEU A 14 -15.74 -33.56 7.16
CA LEU A 14 -16.12 -32.39 7.97
C LEU A 14 -14.92 -31.67 8.60
N LEU A 15 -13.80 -32.37 8.84
CA LEU A 15 -12.57 -31.78 9.35
C LEU A 15 -11.74 -31.05 8.28
N SER A 16 -11.86 -31.43 7.00
CA SER A 16 -11.16 -30.79 5.89
C SER A 16 -11.87 -29.54 5.36
N GLY A 17 -13.17 -29.37 5.60
CA GLY A 17 -13.93 -28.19 5.21
C GLY A 17 -13.66 -26.93 6.06
N VAL A 18 -13.23 -27.09 7.32
CA VAL A 18 -13.01 -25.97 8.24
C VAL A 18 -11.63 -25.32 8.06
N PHE A 19 -10.67 -26.01 7.42
CA PHE A 19 -9.31 -25.50 7.24
C PHE A 19 -9.10 -24.63 5.98
N CYS A 20 -10.12 -24.48 5.13
CA CYS A 20 -10.01 -23.73 3.87
C CYS A 20 -10.56 -22.30 3.97
N GLN A 21 -10.29 -21.58 5.08
CA GLN A 21 -10.63 -20.14 5.18
C GLN A 21 -9.47 -19.25 5.65
N THR A 22 -8.27 -19.80 5.90
CA THR A 22 -7.12 -18.98 6.36
C THR A 22 -6.10 -18.70 5.26
N MET A 23 -6.38 -19.04 4.00
CA MET A 23 -5.44 -18.88 2.88
C MET A 23 -5.83 -17.76 1.90
N ALA A 24 -6.49 -16.70 2.38
CA ALA A 24 -6.32 -15.40 1.74
C ALA A 24 -4.93 -14.90 2.16
N ALA A 25 -3.90 -15.33 1.41
CA ALA A 25 -2.52 -14.98 1.66
C ALA A 25 -2.37 -13.45 1.70
N GLU A 26 -2.21 -12.90 2.89
CA GLU A 26 -1.73 -11.54 3.08
C GLU A 26 -0.32 -11.48 2.48
N ASN A 27 -0.20 -10.83 1.33
CA ASN A 27 1.08 -10.59 0.69
C ASN A 27 1.81 -9.49 1.48
N TRP A 28 2.35 -9.84 2.66
CA TRP A 28 3.03 -8.93 3.58
C TRP A 28 4.20 -8.15 2.93
N LEU A 29 4.68 -8.63 1.77
CA LEU A 29 5.80 -8.06 1.05
C LEU A 29 5.40 -6.91 0.11
N TYR A 30 4.14 -6.88 -0.36
CA TYR A 30 3.69 -5.89 -1.33
C TYR A 30 2.38 -5.25 -0.91
N ARG A 31 2.19 -3.98 -1.30
CA ARG A 31 0.94 -3.28 -1.05
C ARG A 31 -0.21 -3.98 -1.77
N THR A 32 -1.29 -4.26 -1.04
CA THR A 32 -2.56 -4.67 -1.64
C THR A 32 -3.28 -3.47 -2.24
N PRO A 33 -3.94 -3.63 -3.41
CA PRO A 33 -4.74 -2.56 -3.97
C PRO A 33 -5.88 -2.23 -3.00
N LEU A 34 -6.02 -0.96 -2.62
CA LEU A 34 -7.14 -0.52 -1.81
C LEU A 34 -8.29 -0.06 -2.70
N THR A 35 -9.51 -0.39 -2.31
CA THR A 35 -10.75 0.19 -2.84
C THR A 35 -11.27 1.18 -1.81
N PRO A 36 -10.86 2.45 -1.86
CA PRO A 36 -11.16 3.37 -0.78
C PRO A 36 -12.62 3.82 -0.89
N THR A 37 -13.36 3.73 0.22
CA THR A 37 -14.79 4.10 0.28
C THR A 37 -14.96 5.45 0.97
N PRO A 38 -15.76 6.37 0.42
CA PRO A 38 -16.00 7.68 1.03
C PRO A 38 -16.71 7.55 2.38
N SER A 39 -16.27 8.33 3.37
CA SER A 39 -16.97 8.41 4.67
C SER A 39 -18.28 9.21 4.54
N GLU A 40 -19.14 9.16 5.56
CA GLU A 40 -20.36 10.00 5.60
C GLU A 40 -20.02 11.50 5.59
N GLU A 41 -18.93 11.89 6.26
CA GLU A 41 -18.42 13.26 6.25
C GLU A 41 -18.01 13.69 4.84
N ASP A 42 -17.34 12.80 4.08
CA ASP A 42 -16.91 13.11 2.72
C ASP A 42 -18.10 13.25 1.77
N GLN A 43 -19.14 12.44 1.98
CA GLN A 43 -20.38 12.53 1.21
C GLN A 43 -21.15 13.84 1.49
N ALA A 44 -21.00 14.44 2.68
CA ALA A 44 -21.64 15.70 3.04
C ALA A 44 -20.97 16.94 2.41
N LYS A 45 -19.70 16.84 1.98
CA LYS A 45 -18.92 17.98 1.45
C LYS A 45 -19.48 18.57 0.16
N ASP A 46 -19.42 19.88 0.02
CA ASP A 46 -19.76 20.56 -1.23
C ASP A 46 -18.63 20.47 -2.28
N CYS A 47 -18.90 20.90 -3.53
CA CYS A 47 -17.91 20.83 -4.61
C CYS A 47 -16.63 21.65 -4.31
N THR A 48 -16.76 22.76 -3.58
CA THR A 48 -15.67 23.69 -3.26
C THR A 48 -14.80 23.12 -2.15
N GLU A 49 -15.43 22.59 -1.10
CA GLU A 49 -14.77 21.87 0.00
C GLU A 49 -13.99 20.66 -0.51
N LEU A 50 -14.57 19.88 -1.43
CA LEU A 50 -13.87 18.75 -2.08
C LEU A 50 -12.62 19.22 -2.82
N GLU A 51 -12.71 20.31 -3.58
CA GLU A 51 -11.56 20.84 -4.34
C GLU A 51 -10.48 21.42 -3.41
N HIS A 52 -10.88 22.14 -2.36
CA HIS A 52 -9.97 22.65 -1.36
C HIS A 52 -9.18 21.54 -0.69
N GLU A 53 -9.84 20.45 -0.27
CA GLU A 53 -9.16 19.32 0.36
C GLU A 53 -8.22 18.60 -0.62
N ILE A 54 -8.64 18.40 -1.88
CA ILE A 54 -7.75 17.84 -2.92
C ILE A 54 -6.50 18.71 -3.08
N ARG A 55 -6.67 20.03 -3.12
CA ARG A 55 -5.57 20.99 -3.26
C ARG A 55 -4.63 20.95 -2.06
N ASP A 56 -5.17 20.86 -0.84
CA ASP A 56 -4.37 20.82 0.38
C ASP A 56 -3.59 19.50 0.52
N LEU A 57 -4.14 18.40 -0.02
CA LEU A 57 -3.47 17.10 -0.06
C LEU A 57 -2.44 16.96 -1.20
N SER A 58 -2.57 17.73 -2.28
CA SER A 58 -1.72 17.63 -3.47
C SER A 58 -0.20 17.71 -3.17
N PRO A 59 0.29 18.66 -2.34
CA PRO A 59 1.71 18.74 -1.99
C PRO A 59 2.27 17.49 -1.31
N LEU A 60 1.42 16.70 -0.65
CA LEU A 60 1.80 15.47 0.05
C LEU A 60 2.00 14.29 -0.91
N THR A 61 1.62 14.43 -2.19
CA THR A 61 1.71 13.35 -3.19
C THR A 61 3.05 13.28 -3.93
N TYR A 62 3.90 14.29 -3.74
CA TYR A 62 5.20 14.42 -4.38
C TYR A 62 6.32 13.85 -3.53
N SER A 63 7.34 13.28 -4.19
CA SER A 63 8.60 12.87 -3.58
C SER A 63 9.62 14.01 -3.72
N TYR A 64 10.29 14.37 -2.63
CA TYR A 64 11.38 15.35 -2.64
C TYR A 64 12.76 14.67 -2.63
N LYS A 65 12.82 13.36 -2.39
CA LYS A 65 14.03 12.55 -2.46
C LYS A 65 14.30 12.11 -3.91
N PRO A 66 15.56 12.15 -4.39
CA PRO A 66 15.95 11.52 -5.65
C PRO A 66 15.77 9.99 -5.58
N VAL A 67 15.55 9.37 -6.72
CA VAL A 67 15.52 7.90 -6.81
C VAL A 67 16.92 7.32 -6.61
N PHE A 68 17.00 6.06 -6.18
CA PHE A 68 18.25 5.41 -5.77
C PHE A 68 19.42 5.57 -6.76
N TYR A 69 19.15 5.49 -8.07
CA TYR A 69 20.18 5.54 -9.10
C TYR A 69 20.62 6.97 -9.48
N ASP A 70 19.85 7.98 -9.11
CA ASP A 70 20.15 9.39 -9.39
C ASP A 70 20.94 10.06 -8.25
N ASP A 71 21.12 9.36 -7.13
CA ASP A 71 21.90 9.83 -5.98
C ASP A 71 23.34 9.28 -6.03
N PRO A 72 24.37 10.12 -6.27
CA PRO A 72 25.75 9.68 -6.37
C PRO A 72 26.26 9.05 -5.07
N TYR A 73 25.70 9.41 -3.91
CA TYR A 73 26.10 8.86 -2.63
C TYR A 73 25.64 7.41 -2.45
N GLN A 74 24.47 7.03 -3.00
CA GLN A 74 24.00 5.64 -2.91
C GLN A 74 24.90 4.70 -3.69
N GLY A 75 25.27 5.08 -4.92
CA GLY A 75 26.18 4.30 -5.75
C GLY A 75 27.55 4.12 -5.10
N ALA A 76 28.12 5.21 -4.57
CA ALA A 76 29.39 5.17 -3.86
C ALA A 76 29.33 4.29 -2.60
N ALA A 77 28.25 4.39 -1.82
CA ALA A 77 28.06 3.61 -0.61
C ALA A 77 27.93 2.11 -0.86
N VAL A 78 27.22 1.70 -1.92
CA VAL A 78 27.14 0.29 -2.32
C VAL A 78 28.50 -0.25 -2.76
N LEU A 79 29.23 0.50 -3.58
CA LEU A 79 30.56 0.11 -4.04
C LEU A 79 31.54 -0.02 -2.87
N ALA A 80 31.59 0.98 -1.99
CA ALA A 80 32.44 0.97 -0.80
C ALA A 80 32.04 -0.16 0.16
N GLY A 81 30.75 -0.40 0.31
CA GLY A 81 30.18 -1.50 1.11
C GLY A 81 30.59 -2.88 0.63
N ALA A 82 30.65 -3.06 -0.70
CA ALA A 82 31.03 -4.32 -1.33
C ALA A 82 32.56 -4.57 -1.36
N THR A 83 33.37 -3.51 -1.38
CA THR A 83 34.82 -3.63 -1.65
C THR A 83 35.72 -3.35 -0.45
N VAL A 84 35.41 -2.31 0.34
CA VAL A 84 36.33 -1.79 1.35
C VAL A 84 35.80 -2.06 2.75
N ALA A 85 34.55 -1.69 3.02
CA ALA A 85 34.02 -1.69 4.37
C ALA A 85 32.49 -1.85 4.36
N ALA A 86 32.02 -3.02 4.84
CA ALA A 86 30.59 -3.31 5.02
C ALA A 86 29.78 -2.19 5.74
N PRO A 87 30.32 -1.44 6.72
CA PRO A 87 29.61 -0.31 7.32
C PRO A 87 29.11 0.76 6.35
N ALA A 88 29.71 0.91 5.15
CA ALA A 88 29.24 1.87 4.14
C ALA A 88 27.81 1.55 3.64
N LEU A 89 27.33 0.32 3.80
CA LEU A 89 25.95 -0.07 3.50
C LEU A 89 24.91 0.59 4.41
N ILE A 90 25.31 1.31 5.47
CA ILE A 90 24.36 2.05 6.31
C ILE A 90 23.65 3.16 5.55
N VAL A 91 24.31 3.77 4.55
CA VAL A 91 23.74 4.86 3.73
C VAL A 91 22.53 4.37 2.92
N PRO A 92 22.62 3.30 2.11
CA PRO A 92 21.46 2.79 1.38
C PRO A 92 20.37 2.28 2.32
N VAL A 93 20.73 1.67 3.45
CA VAL A 93 19.74 1.24 4.47
C VAL A 93 18.96 2.43 5.03
N TYR A 94 19.64 3.51 5.43
CA TYR A 94 18.99 4.72 5.92
C TYR A 94 18.11 5.37 4.85
N SER A 95 18.61 5.45 3.61
CA SER A 95 17.85 6.04 2.50
C SER A 95 16.55 5.26 2.20
N ALA A 96 16.57 3.93 2.34
CA ALA A 96 15.42 3.05 2.15
C ALA A 96 14.39 3.22 3.28
N TYR A 97 14.87 3.44 4.51
CA TYR A 97 14.01 3.75 5.66
C TYR A 97 13.24 5.06 5.44
N VAL A 98 13.94 6.13 5.05
CA VAL A 98 13.30 7.44 4.78
C VAL A 98 12.28 7.33 3.63
N GLU A 99 12.64 6.64 2.55
CA GLU A 99 11.75 6.43 1.40
C GLU A 99 10.49 5.66 1.77
N THR A 100 10.58 4.73 2.73
CA THR A 100 9.42 4.00 3.24
C THR A 100 8.46 4.92 4.00
N GLN A 101 9.00 5.89 4.75
CA GLN A 101 8.17 6.87 5.45
C GLN A 101 7.52 7.88 4.48
N GLU A 102 8.26 8.34 3.47
CA GLU A 102 7.70 9.18 2.40
C GLU A 102 6.59 8.47 1.63
N ARG A 103 6.82 7.20 1.26
CA ARG A 103 5.80 6.38 0.59
C ARG A 103 4.50 6.30 1.37
N LYS A 104 4.56 6.11 2.70
CA LYS A 104 3.34 6.06 3.52
C LYS A 104 2.53 7.35 3.42
N ARG A 105 3.19 8.51 3.51
CA ARG A 105 2.56 9.84 3.34
C ARG A 105 1.96 10.00 1.94
N ILE A 106 2.73 9.66 0.91
CA ILE A 106 2.30 9.80 -0.48
C ILE A 106 1.10 8.88 -0.76
N TYR A 107 1.13 7.66 -0.24
CA TYR A 107 0.05 6.69 -0.44
C TYR A 107 -1.24 7.09 0.26
N SER A 108 -1.18 7.55 1.51
CA SER A 108 -2.38 8.01 2.21
C SER A 108 -2.99 9.24 1.53
N ALA A 109 -2.16 10.19 1.08
CA ALA A 109 -2.63 11.37 0.36
C ALA A 109 -3.25 11.00 -1.00
N ARG A 110 -2.61 10.14 -1.79
CA ARG A 110 -3.14 9.70 -3.11
C ARG A 110 -4.45 8.95 -2.97
N GLU A 111 -4.54 8.10 -1.97
CA GLU A 111 -5.75 7.32 -1.70
C GLU A 111 -6.90 8.25 -1.33
N ARG A 112 -6.67 9.18 -0.41
CA ARG A 112 -7.65 10.20 -0.04
C ARG A 112 -8.10 11.03 -1.25
N ILE A 113 -7.16 11.52 -2.06
CA ILE A 113 -7.47 12.27 -3.29
C ILE A 113 -8.29 11.41 -4.27
N SER A 114 -8.04 10.11 -4.37
CA SER A 114 -8.80 9.23 -5.27
C SER A 114 -10.27 9.13 -4.86
N VAL A 115 -10.56 9.05 -3.55
CA VAL A 115 -11.92 9.08 -3.01
C VAL A 115 -12.60 10.41 -3.31
N LEU A 116 -11.93 11.53 -3.02
CA LEU A 116 -12.48 12.87 -3.24
C LEU A 116 -12.76 13.12 -4.74
N ARG A 117 -11.89 12.62 -5.64
CA ARG A 117 -12.10 12.69 -7.08
C ARG A 117 -13.27 11.84 -7.56
N GLN A 118 -13.47 10.66 -6.96
CA GLN A 118 -14.63 9.83 -7.24
C GLN A 118 -15.92 10.57 -6.83
N LEU A 119 -15.98 11.13 -5.61
CA LEU A 119 -17.11 11.93 -5.15
C LEU A 119 -17.36 13.15 -6.03
N LYS A 120 -16.30 13.85 -6.44
CA LYS A 120 -16.37 14.99 -7.37
C LYS A 120 -17.05 14.57 -8.69
N ALA A 121 -16.70 13.40 -9.22
CA ALA A 121 -17.30 12.83 -10.43
C ALA A 121 -18.77 12.41 -10.22
N GLU A 122 -19.08 11.74 -9.10
CA GLU A 122 -20.45 11.35 -8.74
C GLU A 122 -21.39 12.56 -8.59
N LYS A 123 -20.88 13.64 -7.97
CA LYS A 123 -21.60 14.91 -7.81
C LYS A 123 -21.59 15.79 -9.06
N ARG A 124 -20.91 15.36 -10.15
CA ARG A 124 -20.77 16.09 -11.42
C ARG A 124 -20.20 17.50 -11.23
N CYS A 125 -19.31 17.66 -10.26
CA CYS A 125 -18.61 18.91 -10.02
C CYS A 125 -17.47 19.04 -11.05
N PHE A 126 -17.76 19.58 -12.23
CA PHE A 126 -16.74 19.95 -13.22
C PHE A 126 -16.53 21.45 -13.10
N VAL A 127 -15.39 21.83 -12.52
CA VAL A 127 -14.93 23.22 -12.52
C VAL A 127 -13.63 23.19 -13.31
N ASP A 128 -13.62 23.93 -14.42
CA ASP A 128 -12.44 24.15 -15.28
C ASP A 128 -11.41 25.05 -14.58
#